data_AF-A0A8T4KY24-F1
#
_entry.id   AF-A0A8T4KY24-F1
#
_cell.length_a   1.000
_cell.length_b   1.000
_cell.length_c   1.000
_cell.angle_alpha   90.00
_cell.angle_beta   90.00
_cell.angle_gamma   90.00
#
_symmetry.space_group_name_H-M   'P 1'
#
loop_
_entity.id
_entity.type
_entity.pdbx_description
1 polymer ?
#
loop_
_entity_poly.entity_id
_entity_poly.type
_entity_poly.pdbx_seq_one_letter_code
_entity_poly.pdbx_strand_id
1 'polypeptide(L)'
;MEIFKLSDGPWKKLFEGAFEENEVNIYSNPKSIILVLIFEKESGKTSGVVVEMFKVFFSVGEVEGFVETLPREIILLTKHDEKETLKFLVLGSRPSYIKWEEQQFMAETDTMLKRLKTSSTLIKDVSKAYDLTLQELSEAHESAQKAFFTQPLLVPLLSTSSHETESGIAGIAKGEIIFGLTKKQEQVLEPINLFNKTIIFGGREHDRRHVLKVIAESALLSSIPVVVLDWNNVFKSLNDASKD
;
A
#
# COMPACT_ATOMS: atom_id res chain seq x y z
N MET A 1 23.18 -13.18 7.76
CA MET A 1 23.38 -12.52 9.08
C MET A 1 22.44 -13.09 10.16
N GLU A 2 22.79 -13.06 11.46
CA GLU A 2 21.86 -13.35 12.57
C GLU A 2 21.16 -12.06 13.02
N ILE A 3 19.85 -12.13 13.28
CA ILE A 3 19.05 -11.00 13.76
C ILE A 3 19.23 -10.81 15.28
N PHE A 4 19.11 -9.58 15.76
CA PHE A 4 19.05 -9.28 17.20
C PHE A 4 17.89 -10.02 17.88
N LYS A 5 17.96 -10.16 19.21
CA LYS A 5 16.90 -10.80 20.00
C LYS A 5 15.67 -9.91 20.08
N LEU A 6 14.71 -10.17 19.21
CA LEU A 6 13.43 -9.46 19.16
C LEU A 6 12.39 -10.06 20.10
N SER A 7 11.42 -9.23 20.52
CA SER A 7 10.23 -9.68 21.23
C SER A 7 9.36 -10.61 20.36
N ASP A 8 8.46 -11.37 21.00
CA ASP A 8 7.61 -12.40 20.37
C ASP A 8 8.37 -13.46 19.55
N GLY A 9 9.68 -13.64 19.80
CA GLY A 9 10.48 -14.73 19.24
C GLY A 9 10.09 -16.11 19.78
N PRO A 10 10.72 -17.19 19.29
CA PRO A 10 11.87 -17.20 18.38
C PRO A 10 11.52 -16.79 16.95
N TRP A 11 12.42 -16.07 16.28
CA TRP A 11 12.27 -15.69 14.88
C TRP A 11 13.02 -16.68 13.99
N LYS A 12 12.28 -17.37 13.12
CA LYS A 12 12.81 -18.33 12.16
C LYS A 12 13.01 -17.66 10.82
N LYS A 13 14.22 -17.73 10.27
CA LYS A 13 14.49 -17.27 8.90
C LYS A 13 13.72 -18.11 7.89
N LEU A 14 12.96 -17.44 7.03
CA LEU A 14 12.22 -18.03 5.91
C LEU A 14 12.97 -17.86 4.59
N PHE A 15 13.65 -16.73 4.42
CA PHE A 15 14.34 -16.39 3.18
C PHE A 15 15.57 -15.50 3.46
N GLU A 16 16.60 -15.66 2.63
CA GLU A 16 17.80 -14.82 2.54
C GLU A 16 18.16 -14.70 1.07
N GLY A 17 18.36 -13.47 0.60
CA GLY A 17 18.68 -13.18 -0.79
C GLY A 17 19.05 -11.72 -1.00
N ALA A 18 18.95 -11.27 -2.23
CA ALA A 18 19.16 -9.87 -2.59
C ALA A 18 18.02 -9.38 -3.50
N PHE A 19 17.64 -8.13 -3.32
CA PHE A 19 16.75 -7.40 -4.22
C PHE A 19 17.51 -6.17 -4.69
N GLU A 20 17.77 -6.11 -5.99
CA GLU A 20 18.74 -5.19 -6.59
C GLU A 20 20.12 -5.33 -5.91
N GLU A 21 20.65 -4.24 -5.33
CA GLU A 21 21.94 -4.23 -4.63
C GLU A 21 21.81 -4.45 -3.11
N ASN A 22 20.57 -4.61 -2.60
CA ASN A 22 20.28 -4.68 -1.17
C ASN A 22 20.08 -6.13 -0.70
N GLU A 23 20.66 -6.49 0.44
CA GLU A 23 20.42 -7.79 1.09
C GLU A 23 19.00 -7.81 1.68
N VAL A 24 18.26 -8.88 1.44
CA VAL A 24 16.90 -9.06 1.95
C VAL A 24 16.82 -10.32 2.79
N ASN A 25 16.35 -10.17 4.04
CA ASN A 25 16.07 -11.29 4.93
C ASN A 25 14.60 -11.26 5.36
N ILE A 26 13.94 -12.42 5.32
CA ILE A 26 12.58 -12.58 5.82
C ILE A 26 12.57 -13.59 6.96
N TYR A 27 11.89 -13.23 8.04
CA TYR A 27 11.71 -14.07 9.22
C TYR A 27 10.22 -14.26 9.52
N SER A 28 9.89 -15.31 10.25
CA SER A 28 8.59 -15.46 10.89
C SER A 28 8.70 -15.88 12.35
N ASN A 29 7.69 -15.57 13.15
CA ASN A 29 7.60 -15.99 14.54
C ASN A 29 6.45 -17.00 14.77
N PRO A 30 6.28 -17.55 15.98
CA PRO A 30 5.21 -18.52 16.27
C PRO A 30 3.79 -17.98 16.10
N LYS A 31 3.61 -16.65 16.06
CA LYS A 31 2.32 -15.98 15.81
C LYS A 31 2.10 -15.71 14.31
N SER A 32 2.91 -16.31 13.44
CA SER A 32 2.91 -16.13 11.99
C SER A 32 3.03 -14.66 11.56
N ILE A 33 3.70 -13.84 12.36
CA ILE A 33 4.10 -12.49 11.95
C ILE A 33 5.32 -12.64 11.06
N ILE A 34 5.30 -11.97 9.91
CA ILE A 34 6.40 -11.95 8.96
C ILE A 34 7.18 -10.66 9.18
N LEU A 35 8.49 -10.76 9.27
CA LEU A 35 9.41 -9.63 9.37
C LEU A 35 10.27 -9.59 8.11
N VAL A 36 10.20 -8.48 7.39
CA VAL A 36 11.02 -8.22 6.20
C VAL A 36 12.07 -7.20 6.58
N LEU A 37 13.33 -7.51 6.26
CA LEU A 37 14.49 -6.66 6.47
C LEU A 37 15.20 -6.44 5.14
N ILE A 38 15.37 -5.20 4.73
CA ILE A 38 16.15 -4.80 3.55
C ILE A 38 17.33 -3.98 4.06
N PHE A 39 18.54 -4.51 3.92
CA PHE A 39 19.75 -3.91 4.49
C PHE A 39 20.40 -2.94 3.51
N GLU A 40 20.67 -1.75 4.02
CA GLU A 40 21.52 -0.76 3.36
C GLU A 40 22.98 -1.02 3.74
N LYS A 41 23.87 -1.06 2.75
CA LYS A 41 25.30 -1.25 2.96
C LYS A 41 26.10 -0.08 2.42
N GLU A 42 26.87 0.55 3.29
CA GLU A 42 27.87 1.56 2.92
C GLU A 42 29.27 0.99 3.10
N SER A 43 30.07 0.96 2.02
CA SER A 43 31.44 0.44 2.05
C SER A 43 31.57 -0.96 2.67
N GLY A 44 30.59 -1.83 2.41
CA GLY A 44 30.53 -3.21 2.89
C GLY A 44 30.07 -3.38 4.35
N LYS A 45 29.71 -2.30 5.05
CA LYS A 45 29.12 -2.34 6.40
C LYS A 45 27.64 -1.99 6.34
N THR A 46 26.82 -2.68 7.12
CA THR A 46 25.39 -2.34 7.26
C THR A 46 25.25 -1.01 8.01
N SER A 47 24.79 0.04 7.32
CA SER A 47 24.52 1.36 7.89
C SER A 47 23.12 1.41 8.52
N GLY A 48 22.15 0.79 7.85
CA GLY A 48 20.76 0.81 8.22
C GLY A 48 19.97 -0.36 7.64
N VAL A 49 18.70 -0.39 7.99
CA VAL A 49 17.76 -1.41 7.57
C VAL A 49 16.38 -0.78 7.39
N VAL A 50 15.72 -1.11 6.28
CA VAL A 50 14.29 -0.91 6.14
C VAL A 50 13.60 -2.13 6.72
N VAL A 51 12.74 -1.90 7.70
CA VAL A 51 11.99 -2.94 8.40
C VAL A 51 10.52 -2.81 8.07
N GLU A 52 9.86 -3.92 7.80
CA GLU A 52 8.40 -4.00 7.77
C GLU A 52 7.93 -5.31 8.40
N MET A 53 6.83 -5.24 9.16
CA MET A 53 6.19 -6.41 9.75
C MET A 53 4.80 -6.60 9.17
N PHE A 54 4.45 -7.86 8.87
CA PHE A 54 3.15 -8.21 8.35
C PHE A 54 2.45 -9.21 9.26
N LYS A 55 1.17 -8.94 9.57
CA LYS A 55 0.26 -9.90 10.18
C LYS A 55 -0.61 -10.50 9.08
N VAL A 56 -0.66 -11.83 9.03
CA VAL A 56 -1.44 -12.55 8.03
C VAL A 56 -2.72 -13.11 8.65
N PHE A 57 -3.83 -12.92 7.97
CA PHE A 57 -5.11 -13.54 8.28
C PHE A 57 -5.53 -14.46 7.15
N PHE A 58 -6.09 -15.60 7.51
CA PHE A 58 -6.92 -16.40 6.63
C PHE A 58 -8.36 -15.87 6.68
N SER A 59 -8.92 -15.58 5.52
CA SER A 59 -10.21 -14.91 5.37
C SER A 59 -11.30 -15.89 4.94
N VAL A 60 -12.42 -15.90 5.66
CA VAL A 60 -13.63 -16.68 5.31
C VAL A 60 -14.79 -15.71 5.12
N GLY A 61 -15.28 -15.60 3.89
CA GLY A 61 -16.32 -14.65 3.48
C GLY A 61 -15.93 -13.82 2.26
N GLU A 62 -16.66 -12.75 2.00
CA GLU A 62 -16.32 -11.74 0.99
C GLU A 62 -15.31 -10.75 1.59
N VAL A 63 -14.09 -10.73 1.06
CA VAL A 63 -12.99 -9.90 1.59
C VAL A 63 -12.72 -8.70 0.70
N GLU A 64 -13.10 -8.77 -0.57
CA GLU A 64 -12.87 -7.76 -1.58
C GLU A 64 -13.53 -6.43 -1.20
N GLY A 65 -14.85 -6.42 -0.98
CA GLY A 65 -15.56 -5.24 -0.53
C GLY A 65 -15.08 -4.72 0.83
N PHE A 66 -14.64 -5.59 1.74
CA PHE A 66 -14.09 -5.19 3.03
C PHE A 66 -12.76 -4.44 2.87
N VAL A 67 -11.84 -4.94 2.05
CA VAL A 67 -10.51 -4.33 1.86
C VAL A 67 -10.63 -2.92 1.28
N GLU A 68 -11.60 -2.67 0.39
CA GLU A 68 -11.87 -1.35 -0.19
C GLU A 68 -12.31 -0.31 0.84
N THR A 69 -12.86 -0.72 1.99
CA THR A 69 -13.29 0.19 3.05
C THR A 69 -12.18 0.61 4.01
N LEU A 70 -11.02 -0.04 3.94
CA LEU A 70 -9.96 0.13 4.93
C LEU A 70 -9.06 1.32 4.56
N PRO A 71 -8.80 2.26 5.49
CA PRO A 71 -8.02 3.47 5.21
C PRO A 71 -6.50 3.21 5.23
N ARG A 72 -6.06 1.99 4.89
CA ARG A 72 -4.66 1.57 4.97
C ARG A 72 -4.34 0.55 3.89
N GLU A 73 -3.08 0.56 3.47
CA GLU A 73 -2.57 -0.44 2.52
C GLU A 73 -2.64 -1.85 3.12
N ILE A 74 -3.26 -2.73 2.34
CA ILE A 74 -3.48 -4.12 2.67
C ILE A 74 -3.20 -4.90 1.40
N ILE A 75 -2.50 -6.02 1.55
CA ILE A 75 -2.25 -6.93 0.46
C ILE A 75 -3.28 -8.06 0.57
N LEU A 76 -4.12 -8.19 -0.46
CA LEU A 76 -5.01 -9.33 -0.61
C LEU A 76 -4.35 -10.39 -1.49
N LEU A 77 -4.20 -11.59 -0.94
CA LEU A 77 -3.68 -12.75 -1.66
C LEU A 77 -4.79 -13.76 -1.86
N THR A 78 -5.14 -14.00 -3.13
CA THR A 78 -6.10 -15.04 -3.51
C THR A 78 -5.35 -16.16 -4.21
N LYS A 79 -5.41 -17.36 -3.63
CA LYS A 79 -4.85 -18.58 -4.21
C LYS A 79 -5.99 -19.48 -4.65
N HIS A 80 -6.07 -19.72 -5.95
CA HIS A 80 -6.96 -20.71 -6.52
C HIS A 80 -6.20 -22.04 -6.63
N ASP A 81 -6.79 -23.09 -6.09
CA ASP A 81 -6.36 -24.48 -6.30
C ASP A 81 -7.54 -25.29 -6.86
N GLU A 82 -7.32 -26.52 -7.29
CA GLU A 82 -8.35 -27.37 -7.91
C GLU A 82 -9.56 -27.62 -7.01
N LYS A 83 -9.36 -27.55 -5.68
CA LYS A 83 -10.37 -27.90 -4.68
C LYS A 83 -11.02 -26.70 -4.02
N GLU A 84 -10.30 -25.58 -3.92
CA GLU A 84 -10.74 -24.44 -3.12
C GLU A 84 -10.04 -23.15 -3.55
N THR A 85 -10.66 -22.03 -3.17
CA THR A 85 -10.05 -20.71 -3.25
C THR A 85 -9.74 -20.24 -1.85
N LEU A 86 -8.46 -20.04 -1.55
CA LEU A 86 -7.98 -19.53 -0.28
C LEU A 86 -7.70 -18.04 -0.40
N LYS A 87 -8.19 -17.24 0.54
CA LYS A 87 -7.96 -15.80 0.59
C LYS A 87 -7.19 -15.45 1.86
N PHE A 88 -6.15 -14.65 1.71
CA PHE A 88 -5.33 -14.17 2.83
C PHE A 88 -5.28 -12.65 2.81
N LEU A 89 -5.60 -12.04 3.95
CA LEU A 89 -5.45 -10.62 4.17
C LEU A 89 -4.12 -10.38 4.89
N VAL A 90 -3.23 -9.62 4.28
CA VAL A 90 -1.91 -9.32 4.83
C VAL A 90 -1.86 -7.84 5.23
N LEU A 91 -1.76 -7.61 6.54
CA LEU A 91 -1.73 -6.30 7.15
C LEU A 91 -0.29 -5.88 7.47
N GLY A 92 0.20 -4.81 6.85
CA GLY A 92 1.53 -4.25 7.10
C GLY A 92 1.57 -3.32 8.31
N SER A 93 2.74 -3.23 8.95
CA SER A 93 3.03 -2.25 10.01
C SER A 93 3.35 -0.85 9.49
N ARG A 94 3.46 -0.70 8.15
CA ARG A 94 4.23 0.32 7.44
C ARG A 94 5.75 0.13 7.62
N PRO A 95 6.55 0.47 6.60
CA PRO A 95 7.99 0.33 6.65
C PRO A 95 8.59 1.43 7.51
N SER A 96 9.73 1.15 8.13
CA SER A 96 10.53 2.12 8.85
C SER A 96 12.00 1.89 8.54
N TYR A 97 12.72 2.97 8.21
CA TYR A 97 14.17 2.94 8.17
C TYR A 97 14.71 3.08 9.59
N ILE A 98 15.67 2.23 9.95
CA ILE A 98 16.31 2.21 11.26
C ILE A 98 17.81 2.08 11.05
N LYS A 99 18.59 2.89 11.77
CA LYS A 99 20.04 2.69 11.85
C LYS A 99 20.35 1.30 12.43
N TRP A 100 21.35 0.61 11.90
CA TRP A 100 21.68 -0.75 12.33
C TRP A 100 22.43 -0.77 13.68
N GLU A 101 21.72 -0.40 14.74
CA GLU A 101 22.16 -0.41 16.13
C GLU A 101 21.15 -1.20 16.98
N GLU A 102 21.62 -2.16 17.78
CA GLU A 102 20.78 -3.14 18.48
C GLU A 102 19.65 -2.48 19.30
N GLN A 103 19.96 -1.47 20.10
CA GLN A 103 18.96 -0.80 20.95
C GLN A 103 17.90 -0.06 20.13
N GLN A 104 18.30 0.65 19.06
CA GLN A 104 17.37 1.37 18.20
C GLN A 104 16.47 0.40 17.43
N PHE A 105 17.07 -0.64 16.87
CA PHE A 105 16.36 -1.70 16.16
C PHE A 105 15.33 -2.39 17.04
N MET A 106 15.70 -2.79 18.26
CA MET A 106 14.79 -3.43 19.20
C MET A 106 13.64 -2.51 19.61
N ALA A 107 13.92 -1.24 19.93
CA ALA A 107 12.90 -0.29 20.36
C ALA A 107 11.86 0.01 19.26
N GLU A 108 12.33 0.21 18.01
CA GLU A 108 11.45 0.48 16.88
C GLU A 108 10.65 -0.76 16.47
N THR A 109 11.28 -1.93 16.39
CA THR A 109 10.56 -3.18 16.07
C THR A 109 9.49 -3.52 17.11
N ASP A 110 9.74 -3.29 18.40
CA ASP A 110 8.74 -3.44 19.46
C ASP A 110 7.57 -2.46 19.30
N THR A 111 7.85 -1.22 18.88
CA THR A 111 6.84 -0.21 18.61
C THR A 111 5.99 -0.59 17.41
N MET A 112 6.61 -1.05 16.32
CA MET A 112 5.93 -1.57 15.13
C MET A 112 5.03 -2.76 15.48
N LEU A 113 5.54 -3.69 16.29
CA LEU A 113 4.78 -4.86 16.74
C LEU A 113 3.54 -4.48 17.56
N LYS A 114 3.66 -3.52 18.49
CA LYS A 114 2.52 -3.00 19.27
C LYS A 114 1.47 -2.33 18.37
N ARG A 115 1.90 -1.51 17.41
CA ARG A 115 1.00 -0.86 16.43
C ARG A 115 0.29 -1.90 15.56
N LEU A 116 1.02 -2.91 15.09
CA LEU A 116 0.49 -4.00 14.27
C LEU A 116 -0.55 -4.82 15.05
N LYS A 117 -0.27 -5.16 16.32
CA LYS A 117 -1.24 -5.84 17.21
C LYS A 117 -2.52 -5.03 17.39
N THR A 118 -2.39 -3.74 17.68
CA THR A 118 -3.55 -2.84 17.86
C THR A 118 -4.39 -2.77 16.58
N SER A 119 -3.73 -2.63 15.42
CA SER A 119 -4.40 -2.58 14.12
C SER A 119 -5.06 -3.90 13.75
N SER A 120 -4.40 -5.03 14.07
CA SER A 120 -4.92 -6.38 13.91
C SER A 120 -6.21 -6.59 14.69
N THR A 121 -6.25 -6.18 15.96
CA THR A 121 -7.48 -6.27 16.78
C THR A 121 -8.60 -5.43 16.18
N LEU A 122 -8.31 -4.18 15.81
CA LEU A 122 -9.30 -3.29 15.20
C LEU A 122 -9.89 -3.88 13.91
N ILE A 123 -9.03 -4.36 13.00
CA ILE A 123 -9.49 -4.93 11.72
C ILE A 123 -10.33 -6.20 11.94
N LYS A 124 -9.95 -7.08 12.88
CA LYS A 124 -10.77 -8.25 13.26
C LYS A 124 -12.12 -7.86 13.83
N ASP A 125 -12.22 -6.75 14.56
CA ASP A 125 -13.48 -6.28 15.11
C ASP A 125 -14.37 -5.63 14.06
N VAL A 126 -13.80 -4.85 13.14
CA VAL A 126 -14.55 -4.26 12.02
C VAL A 126 -15.02 -5.35 11.05
N SER A 127 -14.23 -6.39 10.78
CA SER A 127 -14.60 -7.45 9.83
C SER A 127 -15.90 -8.18 10.21
N LYS A 128 -16.21 -8.25 11.51
CA LYS A 128 -17.47 -8.85 12.03
C LYS A 128 -18.71 -8.13 11.51
N ALA A 129 -18.61 -6.84 11.18
CA ALA A 129 -19.72 -6.07 10.62
C ALA A 129 -19.95 -6.33 9.12
N TYR A 130 -19.01 -7.02 8.44
CA TYR A 130 -19.04 -7.31 7.00
C TYR A 130 -19.25 -8.81 6.73
N ASP A 131 -19.79 -9.56 7.69
CA ASP A 131 -19.92 -11.03 7.63
C ASP A 131 -18.60 -11.74 7.24
N LEU A 132 -17.47 -11.13 7.59
CA LEU A 132 -16.13 -11.59 7.25
C LEU A 132 -15.42 -12.08 8.52
N THR A 133 -14.99 -13.34 8.49
CA THR A 133 -14.17 -13.92 9.55
C THR A 133 -12.69 -13.84 9.18
N LEU A 134 -11.93 -13.12 10.00
CA LEU A 134 -10.46 -13.05 9.90
C LEU A 134 -9.82 -13.90 11.00
N GLN A 135 -9.29 -15.04 10.60
CA GLN A 135 -8.55 -15.94 11.49
C GLN A 135 -7.06 -15.66 11.35
N GLU A 136 -6.32 -15.54 12.46
CA GLU A 136 -4.87 -15.36 12.38
C GLU A 136 -4.24 -16.59 11.73
N LEU A 137 -3.25 -16.41 10.84
CA LEU A 137 -2.66 -17.53 10.12
C LEU A 137 -2.13 -18.62 11.07
N SER A 138 -1.56 -18.24 12.22
CA SER A 138 -1.09 -19.18 13.25
C SER A 138 -2.20 -20.05 13.86
N GLU A 139 -3.45 -19.58 13.80
CA GLU A 139 -4.63 -20.26 14.32
C GLU A 139 -5.41 -20.98 13.21
N ALA A 140 -5.12 -20.68 11.94
CA ALA A 140 -5.78 -21.30 10.80
C ALA A 140 -5.44 -22.79 10.68
N HIS A 141 -6.26 -23.52 9.94
CA HIS A 141 -6.05 -24.94 9.68
C HIS A 141 -4.75 -25.17 8.88
N GLU A 142 -4.12 -26.34 9.04
CA GLU A 142 -2.75 -26.58 8.56
C GLU A 142 -2.58 -26.41 7.03
N SER A 143 -3.61 -26.74 6.23
CA SER A 143 -3.54 -26.53 4.77
C SER A 143 -3.48 -25.05 4.41
N ALA A 144 -4.24 -24.16 5.05
CA ALA A 144 -4.12 -22.71 4.84
C ALA A 144 -2.73 -22.18 5.24
N GLN A 145 -2.19 -22.65 6.37
CA GLN A 145 -0.84 -22.26 6.81
C GLN A 145 0.21 -22.63 5.75
N LYS A 146 0.19 -23.89 5.29
CA LYS A 146 1.10 -24.36 4.25
C LYS A 146 0.88 -23.62 2.93
N ALA A 147 -0.38 -23.45 2.53
CA ALA A 147 -0.74 -22.82 1.27
C ALA A 147 -0.20 -21.39 1.17
N PHE A 148 -0.23 -20.62 2.26
CA PHE A 148 0.39 -19.31 2.30
C PHE A 148 1.89 -19.42 1.97
N PHE A 149 2.67 -20.19 2.73
CA PHE A 149 4.12 -20.29 2.56
C PHE A 149 4.60 -21.04 1.31
N THR A 150 3.69 -21.67 0.54
CA THR A 150 4.07 -22.38 -0.70
C THR A 150 4.39 -21.48 -1.88
N GLN A 151 4.06 -20.19 -1.83
CA GLN A 151 4.21 -19.28 -2.98
C GLN A 151 5.59 -18.58 -2.96
N PRO A 152 6.51 -18.89 -3.90
CA PRO A 152 7.84 -18.25 -3.94
C PRO A 152 7.79 -16.74 -4.20
N LEU A 153 6.72 -16.26 -4.85
CA LEU A 153 6.52 -14.85 -5.17
C LEU A 153 6.10 -13.99 -3.95
N LEU A 154 5.90 -14.60 -2.77
CA LEU A 154 5.65 -13.83 -1.54
C LEU A 154 6.79 -12.90 -1.19
N VAL A 155 8.03 -13.33 -1.43
CA VAL A 155 9.23 -12.56 -1.10
C VAL A 155 9.24 -11.20 -1.81
N PRO A 156 9.21 -11.14 -3.16
CA PRO A 156 9.20 -9.85 -3.85
C PRO A 156 7.97 -9.03 -3.50
N LEU A 157 6.78 -9.64 -3.39
CA LEU A 157 5.54 -8.94 -3.05
C LEU A 157 5.63 -8.17 -1.73
N LEU A 158 6.20 -8.79 -0.70
CA LEU A 158 6.34 -8.19 0.62
C LEU A 158 7.55 -7.24 0.74
N SER A 159 8.55 -7.36 -0.14
CA SER A 159 9.74 -6.49 -0.13
C SER A 159 9.60 -5.25 -1.01
N THR A 160 8.64 -5.22 -1.94
CA THR A 160 8.45 -4.13 -2.90
C THR A 160 7.12 -3.39 -2.72
N SER A 161 6.41 -3.55 -1.60
CA SER A 161 5.22 -2.76 -1.33
C SER A 161 5.59 -1.28 -1.31
N SER A 162 5.10 -0.52 -2.29
CA SER A 162 5.38 0.90 -2.42
C SER A 162 4.48 1.66 -1.44
N HIS A 163 5.03 1.96 -0.27
CA HIS A 163 4.35 2.86 0.66
C HIS A 163 4.62 4.28 0.17
N GLU A 164 3.57 4.98 -0.28
CA GLU A 164 3.66 6.44 -0.40
C GLU A 164 3.96 6.96 1.01
N THR A 165 5.20 7.41 1.21
CA THR A 165 5.59 8.09 2.43
C THR A 165 4.82 9.39 2.46
N GLU A 166 3.79 9.47 3.31
CA GLU A 166 3.10 10.71 3.65
C GLU A 166 4.07 11.65 4.38
N SER A 167 5.04 12.20 3.65
CA SER A 167 5.64 13.50 3.94
C SER A 167 4.79 14.54 3.23
N GLY A 168 3.70 14.93 3.88
CA GLY A 168 2.79 15.95 3.38
C GLY A 168 1.38 15.41 3.28
N ILE A 169 0.57 15.71 4.29
CA ILE A 169 -0.89 15.87 4.22
C ILE A 169 -1.51 15.02 3.10
N ALA A 170 -1.74 13.73 3.36
CA ALA A 170 -2.83 13.03 2.68
C ALA A 170 -4.16 13.61 3.20
N GLY A 171 -4.39 14.88 2.87
CA GLY A 171 -5.73 15.32 2.66
C GLY A 171 -6.22 14.45 1.52
N ILE A 172 -7.25 13.65 1.79
CA ILE A 172 -8.21 13.26 0.75
C ILE A 172 -8.33 14.50 -0.13
N ALA A 173 -7.85 14.44 -1.37
CA ALA A 173 -7.96 15.54 -2.30
C ALA A 173 -9.45 15.78 -2.48
N LYS A 174 -10.01 16.70 -1.68
CA LYS A 174 -11.42 17.09 -1.72
C LYS A 174 -11.56 17.96 -2.95
N GLY A 175 -11.74 17.31 -4.09
CA GLY A 175 -11.91 17.96 -5.36
C GLY A 175 -12.85 17.16 -6.23
N GLU A 176 -13.68 17.86 -7.00
CA GLU A 176 -14.57 17.29 -8.00
C GLU A 176 -14.12 17.80 -9.36
N ILE A 177 -14.12 16.92 -10.35
CA ILE A 177 -13.96 17.30 -11.75
C ILE A 177 -15.35 17.47 -12.36
N ILE A 178 -15.57 18.63 -12.96
CA ILE A 178 -16.80 18.93 -13.70
C ILE A 178 -16.55 18.63 -15.18
N PHE A 179 -16.93 17.43 -15.65
CA PHE A 179 -16.69 17.03 -17.04
C PHE A 179 -17.60 17.76 -18.04
N GLY A 180 -18.76 18.22 -17.59
CA GLY A 180 -19.74 18.90 -18.41
C GLY A 180 -21.15 18.43 -18.08
N LEU A 181 -22.03 18.48 -19.08
CA LEU A 181 -23.45 18.20 -18.93
C LEU A 181 -23.84 16.92 -19.68
N THR A 182 -24.71 16.12 -19.08
CA THR A 182 -25.36 14.99 -19.76
C THR A 182 -26.32 15.49 -20.84
N LYS A 183 -26.84 14.57 -21.67
CA LYS A 183 -27.92 14.87 -22.64
C LYS A 183 -29.19 15.44 -21.97
N LYS A 184 -29.35 15.24 -20.67
CA LYS A 184 -30.47 15.77 -19.86
C LYS A 184 -30.14 17.09 -19.15
N GLN A 185 -29.01 17.73 -19.47
CA GLN A 185 -28.54 18.97 -18.83
C GLN A 185 -28.16 18.81 -17.35
N GLU A 186 -27.86 17.60 -16.91
CA GLU A 186 -27.38 17.34 -15.55
C GLU A 186 -25.85 17.40 -15.53
N GLN A 187 -25.27 17.99 -14.47
CA GLN A 187 -23.82 18.04 -14.33
C GLN A 187 -23.24 16.65 -14.06
N VAL A 188 -22.15 16.33 -14.76
CA VAL A 188 -21.33 15.15 -14.49
C VAL A 188 -20.19 15.60 -13.59
N LEU A 189 -20.29 15.23 -12.32
CA LEU A 189 -19.30 15.48 -11.27
C LEU A 189 -18.66 14.15 -10.90
N GLU A 190 -17.33 14.11 -10.92
CA GLU A 190 -16.58 12.92 -10.54
C GLU A 190 -15.49 13.28 -9.51
N PRO A 191 -15.27 12.45 -8.49
CA PRO A 191 -14.17 12.65 -7.54
C PRO A 191 -12.81 12.70 -8.24
N ILE A 192 -11.98 13.70 -7.89
CA ILE A 192 -10.67 13.90 -8.54
C ILE A 192 -9.69 12.73 -8.34
N ASN A 193 -9.84 11.98 -7.24
CA ASN A 193 -9.02 10.82 -6.93
C ASN A 193 -9.23 9.64 -7.93
N LEU A 194 -10.32 9.61 -8.68
CA LEU A 194 -10.51 8.65 -9.77
C LEU A 194 -9.53 8.90 -10.93
N PHE A 195 -8.88 10.07 -10.96
CA PHE A 195 -8.01 10.52 -12.04
C PHE A 195 -6.52 10.55 -11.69
N ASN A 196 -6.11 9.81 -10.65
CA ASN A 196 -4.70 9.72 -10.23
C ASN A 196 -3.76 9.25 -11.37
N LYS A 197 -4.25 8.36 -12.24
CA LYS A 197 -3.56 7.91 -13.45
C LYS A 197 -4.56 7.78 -14.58
N THR A 198 -4.60 8.77 -15.48
CA THR A 198 -5.58 8.82 -16.56
C THR A 198 -4.89 8.98 -17.92
N ILE A 199 -5.38 8.22 -18.90
CA ILE A 199 -4.98 8.35 -20.31
C ILE A 199 -6.19 8.87 -21.07
N ILE A 200 -6.03 9.97 -21.79
CA ILE A 200 -7.05 10.54 -22.66
C ILE A 200 -6.72 10.16 -24.10
N PHE A 201 -7.58 9.36 -24.73
CA PHE A 201 -7.41 8.88 -26.10
C PHE A 201 -8.69 9.10 -26.93
N GLY A 202 -8.56 9.05 -28.26
CA GLY A 202 -9.65 9.35 -29.19
C GLY A 202 -9.86 10.85 -29.44
N GLY A 203 -10.93 11.21 -30.15
CA GLY A 203 -11.28 12.59 -30.50
C GLY A 203 -10.24 13.30 -31.39
N ARG A 204 -10.45 14.60 -31.64
CA ARG A 204 -9.43 15.45 -32.26
C ARG A 204 -8.44 15.92 -31.19
N GLU A 205 -7.27 16.38 -31.63
CA GLU A 205 -6.23 16.87 -30.72
C GLU A 205 -6.71 18.02 -29.82
N HIS A 206 -7.49 18.94 -30.40
CA HIS A 206 -8.14 20.02 -29.65
C HIS A 206 -9.04 19.49 -28.51
N ASP A 207 -9.80 18.42 -28.76
CA ASP A 207 -10.74 17.87 -27.78
C ASP A 207 -9.99 17.24 -26.61
N ARG A 208 -8.90 16.52 -26.89
CA ARG A 208 -8.04 15.97 -25.83
C ARG A 208 -7.39 17.05 -24.97
N ARG A 209 -6.93 18.12 -25.60
CA ARG A 209 -6.37 19.30 -24.91
C ARG A 209 -7.43 19.97 -24.04
N HIS A 210 -8.66 20.06 -24.52
CA HIS A 210 -9.77 20.62 -23.75
C HIS A 210 -10.07 19.80 -22.49
N VAL A 211 -10.13 18.47 -22.58
CA VAL A 211 -10.33 17.59 -21.42
C VAL A 211 -9.20 17.74 -20.41
N LEU A 212 -7.94 17.77 -20.85
CA LEU A 212 -6.80 18.02 -19.97
C LEU A 212 -6.91 19.37 -19.27
N LYS A 213 -7.41 20.40 -19.96
CA LYS A 213 -7.62 21.73 -19.38
C LYS A 213 -8.70 21.71 -18.31
N VAL A 214 -9.82 21.01 -18.53
CA VAL A 214 -10.89 20.85 -17.54
C VAL A 214 -10.38 20.16 -16.28
N ILE A 215 -9.56 19.11 -16.43
CA ILE A 215 -8.95 18.41 -15.29
C ILE A 215 -8.01 19.34 -14.51
N ALA A 216 -7.14 20.08 -15.22
CA ALA A 216 -6.22 21.03 -14.61
C ALA A 216 -6.96 22.17 -13.88
N GLU A 217 -7.97 22.77 -14.51
CA GLU A 217 -8.80 23.81 -13.90
C GLU A 217 -9.55 23.29 -12.66
N SER A 218 -10.11 22.08 -12.73
CA SER A 218 -10.81 21.45 -11.60
C SER A 218 -9.87 21.16 -10.42
N ALA A 219 -8.64 20.72 -10.71
CA ALA A 219 -7.60 20.54 -9.70
C ALA A 219 -7.23 21.88 -9.04
N LEU A 220 -7.00 22.94 -9.82
CA LEU A 220 -6.70 24.27 -9.30
C LEU A 220 -7.85 24.83 -8.43
N LEU A 221 -9.11 24.68 -8.87
CA LEU A 221 -10.30 25.07 -8.09
C LEU A 221 -10.39 24.31 -6.77
N SER A 222 -9.91 23.07 -6.75
CA SER A 222 -9.85 22.22 -5.56
C SER A 222 -8.61 22.47 -4.70
N SER A 223 -7.86 23.56 -4.98
CA SER A 223 -6.60 23.91 -4.29
C SER A 223 -5.50 22.86 -4.42
N ILE A 224 -5.52 22.06 -5.49
CA ILE A 224 -4.52 21.05 -5.80
C ILE A 224 -3.50 21.66 -6.77
N PRO A 225 -2.20 21.69 -6.43
CA PRO A 225 -1.17 22.19 -7.33
C PRO A 225 -1.11 21.38 -8.62
N VAL A 226 -1.07 22.06 -9.77
CA VAL A 226 -0.99 21.41 -11.09
C VAL A 226 0.36 21.72 -11.73
N VAL A 227 1.05 20.68 -12.16
CA VAL A 227 2.25 20.77 -12.99
C VAL A 227 1.91 20.22 -14.38
N VAL A 228 2.07 21.04 -15.42
CA VAL A 228 1.83 20.64 -16.81
C VAL A 228 3.13 20.73 -17.60
N LEU A 229 3.51 19.63 -18.23
CA LEU A 229 4.58 19.63 -19.24
C LEU A 229 3.93 19.91 -20.60
N ASP A 230 4.12 21.12 -21.10
CA ASP A 230 3.42 21.62 -22.28
C ASP A 230 4.38 22.05 -23.39
N TRP A 231 4.61 21.15 -24.33
CA TRP A 231 5.47 21.39 -25.49
C TRP A 231 4.88 22.39 -26.50
N ASN A 232 3.57 22.64 -26.45
CA ASN A 232 2.85 23.42 -27.45
C ASN A 232 2.28 24.75 -26.91
N ASN A 233 2.61 25.12 -25.67
CA ASN A 233 2.16 26.35 -24.99
C ASN A 233 0.62 26.55 -24.97
N VAL A 234 -0.14 25.46 -24.95
CA VAL A 234 -1.61 25.42 -24.89
C VAL A 234 -2.14 25.86 -23.52
N PHE A 235 -1.42 25.57 -22.44
CA PHE A 235 -1.85 25.81 -21.06
C PHE A 235 -1.37 27.16 -20.52
N LYS A 236 -0.72 27.99 -21.35
CA LYS A 236 -0.18 29.30 -20.96
C LYS A 236 -1.21 30.20 -20.26
N SER A 237 -2.48 30.14 -20.68
CA SER A 237 -3.58 30.93 -20.10
C SER A 237 -3.90 30.58 -18.65
N LEU A 238 -3.48 29.41 -18.14
CA LEU A 238 -3.71 29.01 -16.74
C LEU A 238 -2.72 29.65 -15.76
N ASN A 239 -1.63 30.24 -16.28
CA ASN A 239 -0.58 30.86 -15.47
C ASN A 239 -0.85 32.35 -15.17
N ASP A 240 -1.78 32.95 -15.90
CA ASP A 240 -2.15 34.35 -15.71
C ASP A 240 -3.37 34.41 -14.79
N ALA A 241 -3.26 35.09 -13.64
CA ALA A 241 -4.42 35.44 -12.84
C ALA A 241 -5.38 36.28 -13.70
N SER A 242 -6.67 35.97 -13.69
CA SER A 242 -7.68 36.77 -14.40
C SER A 242 -7.54 38.22 -13.98
N LYS A 243 -7.20 39.09 -14.93
CA LYS A 243 -7.27 40.54 -14.74
C LYS A 243 -8.74 40.96 -14.84
N ASP A 244 -9.48 40.72 -13.77
CA ASP A 244 -10.73 41.40 -13.47
C ASP A 244 -10.55 42.27 -12.22
#